data_AF-A0A2C8YB71-F1
#
_entry.id   AF-A0A2C8YB71-F1
#
_cell.length_a   1.000
_cell.length_b   1.000
_cell.length_c   1.000
_cell.angle_alpha   90.00
_cell.angle_beta   90.00
_cell.angle_gamma   90.00
#
_symmetry.space_group_name_H-M   'P 1'
#
loop_
_entity.id
_entity.type
_entity.pdbx_description
1 polymer ?
#
loop_
_entity_poly.entity_id
_entity_poly.type
_entity_poly.pdbx_seq_one_letter_code
_entity_poly.pdbx_strand_id
1 'polypeptide(L)'
;MSDATPDPFAAYHRAGRRMTLARVIPAVIAALAIGGGLGYVAGAAPAAPPAAVEQDSPAQAVGPPPDAAPPPIPAAQLPQPGAPAGAPGEAPPPRAPALPTLAATGEAEWSISIDTTGYQAEIDQCLWVRMDLGVHAPVVGKHNYCGGDIVLGMAIGDTVTLAGVGLDGTYTVAATRDAQAGDYAKVATEGLGGSVILQTCYWGNTGAERLVALDRT
;
A
#
# COMPACT_ATOMS: atom_id res chain seq x y z
N MET A 1 3.67 -10.49 30.31
CA MET A 1 3.46 -9.05 30.08
C MET A 1 3.89 -8.81 28.64
N SER A 2 2.95 -8.63 27.73
CA SER A 2 3.26 -8.45 26.31
C SER A 2 3.39 -6.96 26.02
N ASP A 3 4.60 -6.50 25.70
CA ASP A 3 4.83 -5.17 25.14
C ASP A 3 4.25 -5.15 23.72
N ALA A 4 3.06 -4.58 23.57
CA ALA A 4 2.49 -4.30 22.26
C ALA A 4 3.18 -3.04 21.71
N THR A 5 4.04 -3.20 20.71
CA THR A 5 4.58 -2.09 19.93
C THR A 5 3.42 -1.24 19.40
N PRO A 6 3.40 0.09 19.64
CA PRO A 6 2.31 0.94 19.16
C PRO A 6 2.20 0.86 17.64
N ASP A 7 0.98 0.64 17.15
CA ASP A 7 0.66 0.61 15.73
C ASP A 7 1.02 1.98 15.09
N PRO A 8 2.02 2.03 14.19
CA PRO A 8 2.48 3.28 13.59
C PRO A 8 1.41 3.92 12.69
N PHE A 9 0.39 3.15 12.29
CA PHE A 9 -0.75 3.62 11.49
C PHE A 9 -1.99 3.92 12.33
N ALA A 10 -1.91 3.87 13.66
CA ALA A 10 -3.05 4.15 14.54
C ALA A 10 -3.66 5.55 14.32
N ALA A 11 -2.87 6.53 13.86
CA ALA A 11 -3.38 7.85 13.49
C ALA A 11 -4.14 7.81 12.15
N TYR A 12 -3.60 7.11 11.15
CA TYR A 12 -4.22 6.91 9.84
C TYR A 12 -5.54 6.13 9.95
N HIS A 13 -5.56 5.01 10.68
CA HIS A 13 -6.78 4.23 10.92
C HIS A 13 -7.84 5.01 11.72
N ARG A 14 -7.43 5.95 12.60
CA ARG A 14 -8.37 6.84 13.29
C ARG A 14 -8.97 7.90 12.36
N ALA A 15 -8.20 8.43 11.42
CA ALA A 15 -8.68 9.38 10.42
C ALA A 15 -9.71 8.72 9.47
N GLY A 16 -9.45 7.49 9.01
CA GLY A 16 -10.38 6.73 8.17
C GLY A 16 -11.74 6.44 8.84
N ARG A 17 -11.75 6.11 10.14
CA ARG A 17 -12.99 5.84 10.90
C ARG A 17 -13.83 7.08 11.18
N ARG A 18 -13.25 8.28 11.21
CA ARG A 18 -13.98 9.53 11.44
C ARG A 18 -14.78 9.98 10.20
N MET A 19 -14.35 9.61 9.00
CA MET A 19 -15.06 9.99 7.77
C MET A 19 -16.39 9.24 7.57
N THR A 20 -16.63 8.11 8.26
CA THR A 20 -17.91 7.37 8.16
C THR A 20 -19.03 7.99 9.01
N LEU A 21 -18.72 8.90 9.95
CA LEU A 21 -19.67 9.46 10.92
C LEU A 21 -20.01 10.95 10.70
N ALA A 22 -19.38 11.63 9.74
CA ALA A 22 -19.46 13.09 9.60
C ALA A 22 -20.31 13.59 8.41
N ARG A 23 -21.28 12.82 7.92
CA ARG A 23 -22.31 13.32 6.98
C ARG A 23 -23.67 13.33 7.67
N VAL A 24 -23.94 14.34 8.52
CA VAL A 24 -25.20 15.10 8.67
C VAL A 24 -24.96 16.15 9.77
N ILE A 25 -24.63 17.40 9.43
CA ILE A 25 -25.08 18.60 10.18
C ILE A 25 -25.18 19.78 9.18
N PRO A 26 -26.32 20.49 9.10
CA PRO A 26 -26.48 21.68 8.27
C PRO A 26 -25.82 22.92 8.90
N ALA A 27 -25.35 23.80 8.03
CA ALA A 27 -24.84 25.12 8.37
C ALA A 27 -25.90 25.99 9.08
N VAL A 28 -25.51 26.61 10.19
CA VAL A 28 -26.22 27.75 10.78
C VAL A 28 -25.25 28.91 10.87
N ILE A 29 -25.54 29.93 10.06
CA ILE A 29 -24.95 31.27 10.10
C ILE A 29 -25.60 32.04 11.25
N ALA A 30 -24.78 32.70 12.09
CA ALA A 30 -25.24 33.85 12.86
C ALA A 30 -24.08 34.86 13.02
N ALA A 31 -24.27 36.04 12.42
CA ALA A 31 -23.45 37.23 12.60
C ALA A 31 -23.98 38.10 13.75
N LEU A 32 -23.11 38.83 14.45
CA LEU A 32 -23.32 40.09 15.22
C LEU A 32 -22.12 40.25 16.19
N ALA A 33 -21.60 41.42 16.59
CA ALA A 33 -21.44 42.76 16.06
C ALA A 33 -20.52 43.53 17.06
N ILE A 34 -19.74 44.48 16.53
CA ILE A 34 -19.20 45.74 17.07
C ILE A 34 -19.27 46.01 18.59
N GLY A 35 -18.13 46.39 19.19
CA GLY A 35 -18.05 47.18 20.42
C GLY A 35 -16.61 47.51 20.84
N GLY A 36 -16.22 48.78 20.82
CA GLY A 36 -14.86 49.27 21.07
C GLY A 36 -14.46 49.49 22.54
N GLY A 37 -13.20 49.85 22.76
CA GLY A 37 -12.67 50.31 24.05
C GLY A 37 -11.13 50.41 24.07
N LEU A 38 -10.61 51.65 24.14
CA LEU A 38 -9.20 52.02 24.34
C LEU A 38 -8.76 51.78 25.79
N GLY A 39 -7.51 51.34 26.01
CA GLY A 39 -6.84 51.52 27.31
C GLY A 39 -5.64 50.62 27.67
N TYR A 40 -4.43 51.06 27.32
CA TYR A 40 -3.20 51.15 28.15
C TYR A 40 -2.32 49.93 28.59
N VAL A 41 -1.02 50.12 28.28
CA VAL A 41 0.31 49.70 28.85
C VAL A 41 0.86 48.26 28.87
N ALA A 42 1.93 48.10 28.06
CA ALA A 42 3.29 47.63 28.34
C ALA A 42 3.55 46.43 29.29
N GLY A 43 4.10 45.35 28.71
CA GLY A 43 4.84 44.29 29.39
C GLY A 43 5.42 43.30 28.39
N ALA A 44 6.75 43.12 28.39
CA ALA A 44 7.50 42.31 27.42
C ALA A 44 7.40 40.79 27.68
N ALA A 45 7.24 40.01 26.60
CA ALA A 45 7.69 38.61 26.47
C ALA A 45 7.66 38.18 24.98
N PRO A 46 8.64 37.41 24.47
CA PRO A 46 8.57 36.85 23.12
C PRO A 46 7.55 35.70 23.10
N ALA A 47 6.45 35.90 22.38
CA ALA A 47 5.44 34.88 22.16
C ALA A 47 5.84 33.95 21.01
N ALA A 48 5.51 32.67 21.21
CA ALA A 48 5.66 31.53 20.31
C ALA A 48 5.11 31.77 18.89
N PRO A 49 5.59 30.99 17.88
CA PRO A 49 5.06 31.07 16.51
C PRO A 49 3.56 30.74 16.46
N PRO A 50 2.78 31.35 15.54
CA PRO A 50 1.36 31.07 15.42
C PRO A 50 1.13 29.63 14.97
N ALA A 51 0.15 29.02 15.62
CA ALA A 51 -0.43 27.73 15.29
C ALA A 51 -0.84 27.68 13.82
N ALA A 52 -0.59 26.52 13.21
CA ALA A 52 -1.00 26.18 11.86
C ALA A 52 -2.49 26.47 11.63
N VAL A 53 -2.76 27.17 10.54
CA VAL A 53 -4.07 27.25 9.91
C VAL A 53 -4.50 25.84 9.51
N GLU A 54 -5.55 25.35 10.17
CA GLU A 54 -6.31 24.15 9.79
C GLU A 54 -7.02 24.45 8.48
N GLN A 55 -6.41 24.06 7.35
CA GLN A 55 -7.04 24.09 6.04
C GLN A 55 -7.90 22.85 5.87
N ASP A 56 -9.18 23.03 6.14
CA ASP A 56 -10.27 22.14 5.78
C ASP A 56 -10.31 21.97 4.24
N SER A 57 -10.11 20.74 3.77
CA SER A 57 -10.35 20.33 2.39
C SER A 57 -11.24 19.10 2.37
N PRO A 58 -12.40 19.12 1.68
CA PRO A 58 -13.38 18.07 1.77
C PRO A 58 -13.06 16.92 0.81
N ALA A 59 -12.51 15.82 1.32
CA ALA A 59 -12.54 14.55 0.60
C ALA A 59 -13.94 13.94 0.75
N GLN A 60 -14.77 14.11 -0.28
CA GLN A 60 -16.08 13.48 -0.36
C GLN A 60 -15.93 11.99 -0.69
N ALA A 61 -16.12 11.12 0.31
CA ALA A 61 -16.34 9.70 0.08
C ALA A 61 -17.84 9.43 -0.11
N VAL A 62 -18.26 9.08 -1.32
CA VAL A 62 -19.57 8.46 -1.57
C VAL A 62 -19.38 6.95 -1.41
N GLY A 63 -19.91 6.38 -0.32
CA GLY A 63 -19.94 4.93 -0.14
C GLY A 63 -21.15 4.31 -0.86
N PRO A 64 -21.01 3.13 -1.48
CA PRO A 64 -22.16 2.34 -1.92
C PRO A 64 -22.79 1.55 -0.74
N PRO A 65 -24.10 1.21 -0.81
CA PRO A 65 -24.84 0.53 0.26
C PRO A 65 -24.48 -0.95 0.39
N PRO A 66 -24.80 -1.62 1.53
CA PRO A 66 -24.51 -3.02 1.75
C PRO A 66 -25.57 -3.97 1.18
N ASP A 67 -25.15 -5.23 1.05
CA ASP A 67 -25.89 -6.48 0.88
C ASP A 67 -26.46 -6.87 -0.49
N ALA A 68 -25.77 -7.85 -1.09
CA ALA A 68 -26.42 -9.02 -1.67
C ALA A 68 -25.58 -10.27 -1.36
N ALA A 69 -26.11 -11.16 -0.53
CA ALA A 69 -25.54 -12.49 -0.30
C ALA A 69 -25.55 -13.29 -1.61
N PRO A 70 -24.46 -14.00 -1.97
CA PRO A 70 -24.47 -14.88 -3.14
C PRO A 70 -25.38 -16.10 -2.88
N PRO A 71 -26.13 -16.59 -3.89
CA PRO A 71 -26.94 -17.80 -3.75
C PRO A 71 -26.05 -19.05 -3.55
N PRO A 72 -26.56 -20.09 -2.88
CA PRO A 72 -25.81 -21.33 -2.68
C PRO A 72 -25.56 -22.05 -4.01
N ILE A 73 -24.31 -22.42 -4.25
CA ILE A 73 -23.88 -23.23 -5.38
C ILE A 73 -24.35 -24.68 -5.14
N PRO A 74 -25.00 -25.36 -6.11
CA PRO A 74 -25.32 -26.77 -5.99
C PRO A 74 -24.05 -27.62 -5.87
N ALA A 75 -24.00 -28.49 -4.85
CA ALA A 75 -22.95 -29.48 -4.72
C ALA A 75 -22.98 -30.43 -5.92
N ALA A 76 -21.98 -30.34 -6.80
CA ALA A 76 -21.77 -31.32 -7.85
C ALA A 76 -21.41 -32.67 -7.20
N GLN A 77 -22.21 -33.70 -7.46
CA GLN A 77 -21.97 -35.06 -7.01
C GLN A 77 -20.67 -35.59 -7.62
N LEU A 78 -19.72 -35.97 -6.76
CA LEU A 78 -18.53 -36.72 -7.14
C LEU A 78 -18.96 -38.11 -7.66
N PRO A 79 -18.48 -38.55 -8.84
CA PRO A 79 -18.64 -39.94 -9.28
C PRO A 79 -17.85 -40.88 -8.37
N GLN A 80 -18.46 -41.99 -7.96
CA GLN A 80 -17.76 -43.04 -7.21
C GLN A 80 -16.74 -43.78 -8.10
N PRO A 81 -15.61 -44.24 -7.54
CA PRO A 81 -14.63 -45.02 -8.27
C PRO A 81 -15.07 -46.50 -8.37
N GLY A 82 -15.35 -46.95 -9.60
CA GLY A 82 -15.39 -48.36 -9.94
C GLY A 82 -13.96 -48.91 -10.09
N ALA A 83 -13.68 -50.01 -9.41
CA ALA A 83 -12.42 -50.77 -9.49
C ALA A 83 -12.41 -51.71 -10.74
N PRO A 84 -11.29 -52.37 -11.08
CA PRO A 84 -10.68 -52.26 -12.41
C PRO A 84 -10.91 -53.49 -13.30
N ALA A 85 -10.78 -53.31 -14.62
CA ALA A 85 -10.64 -54.42 -15.55
C ALA A 85 -9.74 -54.04 -16.73
N GLY A 86 -8.61 -54.74 -16.84
CA GLY A 86 -7.96 -55.10 -18.11
C GLY A 86 -7.17 -54.02 -18.84
N ALA A 87 -5.85 -54.03 -18.67
CA ALA A 87 -4.94 -53.55 -19.73
C ALA A 87 -5.03 -54.48 -20.96
N PRO A 88 -4.89 -53.96 -22.19
CA PRO A 88 -3.56 -54.03 -22.78
C PRO A 88 -3.18 -52.83 -23.68
N GLY A 89 -1.94 -52.37 -23.53
CA GLY A 89 -1.16 -51.71 -24.59
C GLY A 89 -1.55 -50.28 -24.97
N GLU A 90 -1.19 -49.29 -24.15
CA GLU A 90 -1.31 -47.88 -24.53
C GLU A 90 0.04 -47.35 -25.04
N ALA A 91 0.04 -46.82 -26.27
CA ALA A 91 1.13 -46.06 -26.85
C ALA A 91 1.49 -44.85 -25.95
N PRO A 92 2.74 -44.35 -25.97
CA PRO A 92 3.10 -43.19 -25.15
C PRO A 92 2.15 -42.03 -25.45
N PRO A 93 1.62 -41.34 -24.42
CA PRO A 93 0.65 -40.28 -24.62
C PRO A 93 1.26 -39.18 -25.49
N PRO A 94 0.47 -38.56 -26.39
CA PRO A 94 0.93 -37.37 -27.09
C PRO A 94 1.36 -36.34 -26.04
N ARG A 95 2.56 -35.79 -26.22
CA ARG A 95 3.12 -34.75 -25.36
C ARG A 95 2.06 -33.66 -25.20
N ALA A 96 1.58 -33.45 -23.98
CA ALA A 96 0.70 -32.32 -23.71
C ALA A 96 1.39 -31.06 -24.26
N PRO A 97 0.67 -30.17 -24.98
CA PRO A 97 1.24 -28.89 -25.36
C PRO A 97 1.74 -28.23 -24.07
N ALA A 98 3.03 -27.89 -24.05
CA ALA A 98 3.59 -27.13 -22.95
C ALA A 98 2.71 -25.89 -22.77
N LEU A 99 2.25 -25.67 -21.53
CA LEU A 99 1.69 -24.36 -21.17
C LEU A 99 2.69 -23.30 -21.64
N PRO A 100 2.24 -22.17 -22.20
CA PRO A 100 3.14 -21.09 -22.54
C PRO A 100 3.87 -20.70 -21.25
N THR A 101 5.16 -21.04 -21.17
CA THR A 101 6.09 -20.35 -20.28
C THR A 101 5.94 -18.89 -20.64
N LEU A 102 5.36 -18.08 -19.75
CA LEU A 102 5.43 -16.64 -19.85
C LEU A 102 6.92 -16.32 -20.00
N ALA A 103 7.32 -15.96 -21.21
CA ALA A 103 8.69 -15.56 -21.48
C ALA A 103 9.03 -14.47 -20.47
N ALA A 104 10.16 -14.62 -19.78
CA ALA A 104 10.75 -13.56 -18.98
C ALA A 104 10.94 -12.35 -19.90
N THR A 105 10.01 -11.39 -19.83
CA THR A 105 10.06 -10.16 -20.58
C THR A 105 10.92 -9.17 -19.81
N GLY A 106 12.22 -9.20 -20.09
CA GLY A 106 13.21 -8.18 -19.71
C GLY A 106 14.08 -8.54 -18.50
N GLU A 107 15.40 -8.41 -18.67
CA GLU A 107 16.35 -8.12 -17.59
C GLU A 107 16.50 -6.58 -17.57
N ALA A 108 15.43 -5.84 -17.29
CA ALA A 108 15.57 -4.39 -17.21
C ALA A 108 16.40 -4.03 -15.97
N GLU A 109 17.22 -2.98 -16.08
CA GLU A 109 18.01 -2.46 -14.98
C GLU A 109 17.38 -1.17 -14.44
N TRP A 110 17.17 -1.14 -13.12
CA TRP A 110 16.60 -0.02 -12.40
C TRP A 110 17.59 0.48 -11.35
N SER A 111 17.54 1.77 -11.04
CA SER A 111 18.35 2.37 -9.96
C SER A 111 17.49 3.27 -9.09
N ILE A 112 17.53 3.04 -7.78
CA ILE A 112 16.77 3.79 -6.78
C ILE A 112 17.72 4.25 -5.68
N SER A 113 17.77 5.56 -5.44
CA SER A 113 18.38 6.15 -4.25
C SER A 113 17.29 6.39 -3.21
N ILE A 114 17.45 5.80 -2.05
CA ILE A 114 16.51 5.89 -0.93
C ILE A 114 16.96 7.04 -0.03
N ASP A 115 16.10 8.04 0.08
CA ASP A 115 16.45 9.33 0.67
C ASP A 115 16.49 9.27 2.20
N THR A 116 15.54 8.55 2.82
CA THR A 116 15.38 8.54 4.28
C THR A 116 14.66 7.29 4.78
N THR A 117 14.71 7.10 6.10
CA THR A 117 13.77 6.23 6.83
C THR A 117 12.64 7.10 7.36
N GLY A 118 11.40 6.61 7.33
CA GLY A 118 10.24 7.40 7.73
C GLY A 118 8.94 6.69 7.43
N TYR A 119 7.88 7.47 7.20
CA TYR A 119 6.53 7.01 6.86
C TYR A 119 5.84 8.02 5.91
N GLN A 120 4.52 8.21 6.07
CA GLN A 120 3.70 9.04 5.18
C GLN A 120 4.21 10.49 5.05
N ALA A 121 4.68 11.10 6.14
CA ALA A 121 5.10 12.51 6.13
C ALA A 121 6.31 12.76 5.22
N GLU A 122 7.24 11.81 5.13
CA GLU A 122 8.38 11.87 4.22
C GLU A 122 7.99 11.51 2.79
N ILE A 123 7.07 10.55 2.60
CA ILE A 123 6.54 10.19 1.28
C ILE A 123 5.81 11.38 0.65
N ASP A 124 5.04 12.13 1.44
CA ASP A 124 4.34 13.35 1.02
C ASP A 124 5.30 14.47 0.57
N GLN A 125 6.58 14.38 0.95
CA GLN A 125 7.67 15.25 0.47
C GLN A 125 8.32 14.76 -0.83
N CYS A 126 7.70 13.79 -1.52
CA CYS A 126 8.22 13.19 -2.74
C CYS A 126 9.57 12.47 -2.57
N LEU A 127 9.86 11.93 -1.39
CA LEU A 127 11.07 11.16 -1.10
C LEU A 127 10.85 9.65 -1.35
N TRP A 128 11.91 8.93 -1.66
CA TRP A 128 11.99 7.49 -1.49
C TRP A 128 12.22 7.16 -0.03
N VAL A 129 11.29 6.44 0.60
CA VAL A 129 11.27 6.25 2.04
C VAL A 129 11.31 4.78 2.40
N ARG A 130 12.31 4.37 3.18
CA ARG A 130 12.33 3.09 3.87
C ARG A 130 11.40 3.16 5.10
N MET A 131 10.52 2.18 5.20
CA MET A 131 9.56 1.99 6.29
C MET A 131 9.79 0.62 6.94
N ASP A 132 10.17 0.62 8.22
CA ASP A 132 10.38 -0.61 8.99
C ASP A 132 9.08 -1.01 9.73
N LEU A 133 8.13 -1.58 8.98
CA LEU A 133 6.76 -1.84 9.45
C LEU A 133 6.59 -3.07 10.37
N GLY A 134 7.69 -3.67 10.84
CA GLY A 134 7.67 -4.91 11.64
C GLY A 134 7.19 -6.15 10.88
N VAL A 135 7.21 -6.10 9.54
CA VAL A 135 7.01 -7.27 8.66
C VAL A 135 8.36 -7.90 8.30
N HIS A 136 8.35 -8.97 7.52
CA HIS A 136 9.55 -9.78 7.26
C HIS A 136 10.67 -9.04 6.50
N ALA A 137 10.33 -7.98 5.77
CA ALA A 137 11.27 -7.12 5.03
C ALA A 137 10.87 -5.64 5.15
N PRO A 138 11.80 -4.69 5.11
CA PRO A 138 11.46 -3.26 5.02
C PRO A 138 10.70 -2.97 3.73
N VAL A 139 9.72 -2.07 3.82
CA VAL A 139 8.99 -1.55 2.66
C VAL A 139 9.59 -0.22 2.24
N VAL A 140 9.87 -0.03 0.95
CA VAL A 140 10.42 1.20 0.39
C VAL A 140 9.38 1.80 -0.55
N GLY A 141 8.82 2.94 -0.15
CA GLY A 141 7.68 3.57 -0.83
C GLY A 141 8.03 4.91 -1.46
N LYS A 142 7.33 5.23 -2.55
CA LYS A 142 7.26 6.58 -3.12
C LYS A 142 5.94 6.79 -3.86
N HIS A 143 5.38 8.01 -3.76
CA HIS A 143 4.24 8.44 -4.56
C HIS A 143 4.53 8.27 -6.06
N ASN A 144 3.56 7.73 -6.80
CA ASN A 144 3.70 7.50 -8.24
C ASN A 144 4.00 8.79 -9.02
N TYR A 145 3.30 9.89 -8.71
CA TYR A 145 3.50 11.19 -9.32
C TYR A 145 4.83 11.87 -8.95
N CYS A 146 5.56 11.33 -7.97
CA CYS A 146 6.91 11.77 -7.60
C CYS A 146 8.01 10.90 -8.23
N GLY A 147 7.68 10.06 -9.22
CA GLY A 147 8.63 9.13 -9.85
C GLY A 147 8.69 7.74 -9.18
N GLY A 148 7.74 7.42 -8.29
CA GLY A 148 7.56 6.06 -7.76
C GLY A 148 6.94 5.10 -8.78
N ASP A 149 6.38 5.63 -9.87
CA ASP A 149 5.70 4.90 -10.93
C ASP A 149 6.60 3.88 -11.65
N ILE A 150 7.91 4.00 -11.55
CA ILE A 150 8.86 3.00 -12.06
C ILE A 150 8.59 1.59 -11.48
N VAL A 151 8.07 1.49 -10.25
CA VAL A 151 7.71 0.20 -9.61
C VAL A 151 6.57 -0.48 -10.36
N LEU A 152 5.72 0.28 -11.05
CA LEU A 152 4.64 -0.27 -11.87
C LEU A 152 5.14 -1.00 -13.12
N GLY A 153 6.32 -0.62 -13.62
CA GLY A 153 6.96 -1.21 -14.80
C GLY A 153 7.83 -2.43 -14.51
N MET A 154 8.12 -2.74 -13.23
CA MET A 154 9.03 -3.82 -12.86
C MET A 154 8.41 -5.20 -13.07
N ALA A 155 9.19 -6.08 -13.71
CA ALA A 155 8.86 -7.48 -13.97
C ALA A 155 9.78 -8.42 -13.18
N ILE A 156 9.31 -9.65 -12.93
CA ILE A 156 10.14 -10.70 -12.31
C ILE A 156 11.37 -10.98 -13.19
N GLY A 157 12.55 -10.97 -12.58
CA GLY A 157 13.83 -11.11 -13.26
C GLY A 157 14.58 -9.80 -13.50
N ASP A 158 13.91 -8.64 -13.38
CA ASP A 158 14.58 -7.35 -13.47
C ASP A 158 15.61 -7.15 -12.36
N THR A 159 16.67 -6.41 -12.67
CA THR A 159 17.71 -6.03 -11.70
C THR A 159 17.45 -4.65 -11.15
N VAL A 160 17.54 -4.50 -9.83
CA VAL A 160 17.36 -3.22 -9.13
C VAL A 160 18.59 -2.93 -8.29
N THR A 161 19.26 -1.81 -8.56
CA THR A 161 20.30 -1.28 -7.69
C THR A 161 19.68 -0.32 -6.69
N LEU A 162 19.83 -0.61 -5.40
CA LEU A 162 19.42 0.28 -4.33
C LEU A 162 20.65 0.94 -3.71
N ALA A 163 20.50 2.19 -3.29
CA ALA A 163 21.48 2.92 -2.49
C ALA A 163 20.80 3.68 -1.36
N GLY A 164 21.45 3.78 -0.20
CA GLY A 164 20.98 4.54 0.95
C GLY A 164 20.31 3.70 2.04
N VAL A 165 20.24 4.30 3.23
CA VAL A 165 19.55 3.80 4.45
C VAL A 165 19.81 2.32 4.78
N GLY A 166 21.03 1.85 4.50
CA GLY A 166 21.47 0.49 4.82
C GLY A 166 20.86 -0.59 3.91
N LEU A 167 20.31 -0.21 2.76
CA LEU A 167 19.79 -1.12 1.74
C LEU A 167 20.67 -1.19 0.49
N ASP A 168 21.86 -0.60 0.53
CA ASP A 168 22.81 -0.58 -0.59
C ASP A 168 23.09 -1.98 -1.13
N GLY A 169 22.95 -2.16 -2.45
CA GLY A 169 23.23 -3.42 -3.13
C GLY A 169 22.49 -3.59 -4.45
N THR A 170 22.74 -4.72 -5.09
CA THR A 170 22.02 -5.18 -6.28
C THR A 170 21.02 -6.26 -5.86
N TYR A 171 19.84 -6.19 -6.46
CA TYR A 171 18.72 -7.06 -6.17
C TYR A 171 18.07 -7.53 -7.46
N THR A 172 17.34 -8.62 -7.39
CA THR A 172 16.47 -9.11 -8.46
C THR A 172 15.02 -9.07 -8.01
N VAL A 173 14.13 -8.67 -8.91
CA VAL A 173 12.68 -8.77 -8.67
C VAL A 173 12.27 -10.23 -8.61
N ALA A 174 11.86 -10.69 -7.43
CA ALA A 174 11.52 -12.08 -7.16
C ALA A 174 10.02 -12.35 -7.22
N ALA A 175 9.20 -11.38 -6.82
CA ALA A 175 7.75 -11.51 -6.84
C ALA A 175 7.08 -10.13 -6.94
N THR A 176 5.84 -10.12 -7.42
CA THR A 176 5.02 -8.91 -7.49
C THR A 176 3.61 -9.20 -7.01
N ARG A 177 2.94 -8.23 -6.41
CA ARG A 177 1.57 -8.35 -5.92
C ARG A 177 0.87 -7.00 -5.95
N ASP A 178 -0.43 -7.00 -6.19
CA ASP A 178 -1.26 -5.82 -5.98
C ASP A 178 -1.91 -5.89 -4.59
N ALA A 179 -1.98 -4.73 -3.92
CA ALA A 179 -2.52 -4.58 -2.58
C ALA A 179 -3.41 -3.33 -2.49
N GLN A 180 -4.00 -3.08 -1.32
CA GLN A 180 -4.81 -1.89 -1.08
C GLN A 180 -4.12 -0.98 -0.05
N ALA A 181 -4.02 0.31 -0.38
CA ALA A 181 -3.55 1.34 0.53
C ALA A 181 -4.38 1.34 1.82
N GLY A 182 -3.69 1.34 2.96
CA GLY A 182 -4.32 1.27 4.28
C GLY A 182 -4.58 -0.15 4.80
N ASP A 183 -4.30 -1.19 4.01
CA ASP A 183 -4.22 -2.55 4.53
C ASP A 183 -3.12 -2.67 5.58
N TYR A 184 -3.30 -3.59 6.53
CA TYR A 184 -2.24 -3.95 7.45
C TYR A 184 -1.06 -4.52 6.67
N ALA A 185 0.14 -3.97 6.88
CA ALA A 185 1.35 -4.37 6.17
C ALA A 185 1.60 -5.89 6.23
N LYS A 186 1.31 -6.53 7.37
CA LYS A 186 1.43 -7.99 7.52
C LYS A 186 0.55 -8.76 6.52
N VAL A 187 -0.67 -8.29 6.30
CA VAL A 187 -1.64 -8.92 5.37
C VAL A 187 -1.21 -8.66 3.94
N ALA A 188 -0.90 -7.40 3.60
CA ALA A 188 -0.49 -7.02 2.26
C ALA A 188 0.77 -7.79 1.78
N THR A 189 1.70 -8.05 2.69
CA THR A 189 2.99 -8.71 2.41
C THR A 189 3.02 -10.21 2.73
N GLU A 190 1.91 -10.83 3.16
CA GLU A 190 1.90 -12.23 3.58
C GLU A 190 2.28 -13.18 2.43
N GLY A 191 3.34 -13.97 2.59
CA GLY A 191 3.83 -14.89 1.55
C GLY A 191 4.47 -14.20 0.34
N LEU A 192 4.58 -12.86 0.33
CA LEU A 192 5.46 -12.15 -0.57
C LEU A 192 6.89 -12.35 0.00
N GLY A 193 7.79 -12.99 -0.74
CA GLY A 193 9.19 -13.15 -0.32
C GLY A 193 9.98 -11.85 -0.43
N GLY A 194 11.31 -11.91 -0.30
CA GLY A 194 12.18 -10.76 -0.52
C GLY A 194 12.94 -10.29 0.72
N SER A 195 14.03 -9.60 0.45
CA SER A 195 14.83 -8.85 1.43
C SER A 195 14.41 -7.37 1.53
N VAL A 196 13.75 -6.84 0.50
CA VAL A 196 13.16 -5.49 0.43
C VAL A 196 11.86 -5.58 -0.37
N ILE A 197 10.85 -4.77 -0.03
CA ILE A 197 9.61 -4.65 -0.81
C ILE A 197 9.48 -3.21 -1.30
N LEU A 198 9.45 -2.98 -2.61
CA LEU A 198 9.11 -1.68 -3.17
C LEU A 198 7.59 -1.51 -3.23
N GLN A 199 7.10 -0.29 -3.01
CA GLN A 199 5.67 0.05 -3.04
C GLN A 199 5.44 1.35 -3.81
N THR A 200 4.42 1.36 -4.66
CA THR A 200 3.81 2.60 -5.17
C THR A 200 2.32 2.42 -5.46
N CYS A 201 1.59 3.51 -5.56
CA CYS A 201 0.17 3.48 -5.96
C CYS A 201 0.01 3.35 -7.48
N TYR A 202 -1.02 2.64 -7.91
CA TYR A 202 -1.52 2.78 -9.27
C TYR A 202 -2.05 4.18 -9.53
N TRP A 203 -2.09 4.59 -10.80
CA TRP A 203 -2.72 5.85 -11.19
C TRP A 203 -4.23 5.82 -10.93
N GLY A 204 -4.77 6.95 -10.48
CA GLY A 204 -6.16 7.10 -10.09
C GLY A 204 -6.37 7.07 -8.57
N ASN A 205 -7.62 7.23 -8.14
CA ASN A 205 -7.98 7.38 -6.72
C ASN A 205 -8.61 6.09 -6.15
N THR A 206 -8.19 4.93 -6.64
CA THR A 206 -8.71 3.62 -6.18
C THR A 206 -8.05 3.14 -4.89
N GLY A 207 -6.88 3.70 -4.55
CA GLY A 207 -6.03 3.19 -3.47
C GLY A 207 -5.39 1.84 -3.77
N ALA A 208 -5.46 1.37 -5.03
CA ALA A 208 -4.72 0.18 -5.43
C ALA A 208 -3.22 0.48 -5.45
N GLU A 209 -2.41 -0.42 -4.92
CA GLU A 209 -0.96 -0.31 -4.85
C GLU A 209 -0.30 -1.53 -5.47
N ARG A 210 0.93 -1.35 -5.95
CA ARG A 210 1.79 -2.42 -6.41
C ARG A 210 2.94 -2.62 -5.44
N LEU A 211 3.13 -3.86 -5.04
CA LEU A 211 4.23 -4.35 -4.24
C LEU A 211 5.17 -5.18 -5.11
N VAL A 212 6.48 -4.91 -4.99
CA VAL A 212 7.52 -5.63 -5.72
C VAL A 212 8.57 -6.11 -4.72
N ALA A 213 8.69 -7.42 -4.57
CA ALA A 213 9.68 -8.05 -3.71
C ALA A 213 11.03 -8.19 -4.42
N LEU A 214 12.08 -7.85 -3.69
CA LEU A 214 13.46 -7.84 -4.16
C LEU A 214 14.30 -8.81 -3.34
N ASP A 215 14.93 -9.78 -4.00
CA ASP A 215 15.94 -10.65 -3.40
C ASP A 215 17.33 -10.12 -3.70
N ARG A 216 18.20 -10.12 -2.70
CA ARG A 216 19.58 -9.67 -2.86
C ARG A 216 20.38 -10.69 -3.68
N THR A 217 21.12 -10.20 -4.66
CA THR A 217 22.03 -11.00 -5.51
C THR A 217 23.43 -11.10 -4.92
#